data_AF-A0A8H6XAM9-F1
#
_entry.id   AF-A0A8H6XAM9-F1
#
_cell.length_a   1.000
_cell.length_b   1.000
_cell.length_c   1.000
_cell.angle_alpha   90.00
_cell.angle_beta   90.00
_cell.angle_gamma   90.00
#
_symmetry.space_group_name_H-M   'P 1'
#
loop_
_entity.id
_entity.type
_entity.pdbx_description
1 polymer ?
#
loop_
_entity_poly.entity_id
_entity_poly.type
_entity_poly.pdbx_seq_one_letter_code
_entity_poly.pdbx_strand_id
1 'polypeptide(L)'
;MSSSPAPLSTPRRSVDAMLDAMDEPTPVAPSRKRTHASVDPASDQEEDDEHLPANVFNLTPRNVVAMLQRLGESKRLRVDQINDGICEGAKMILGLHALHNRLDALETGKPPFTVSKDTEININFYAAAILLSTKLGAYKGSVAKNILLDILKVNRFDLPPNIERHPADYAKLVAVVQEAFTQLRSKIKKALAASFKVNKQPAPSAREHQNIFDLTTHLV
;
A
#
# COMPACT_ATOMS: atom_id res chain seq x y z
N MET A 1 20.30 -31.82 -44.59
CA MET A 1 18.95 -31.55 -45.12
C MET A 1 18.04 -31.23 -43.94
N SER A 2 17.30 -30.11 -44.02
CA SER A 2 16.12 -29.76 -43.20
C SER A 2 16.35 -29.47 -41.71
N SER A 3 15.86 -28.40 -41.07
CA SER A 3 15.11 -27.21 -41.49
C SER A 3 15.14 -26.24 -40.30
N SER A 4 15.53 -24.99 -40.53
CA SER A 4 15.53 -23.91 -39.54
C SER A 4 14.21 -23.11 -39.67
N PRO A 5 13.42 -22.90 -38.60
CA PRO A 5 12.21 -22.08 -38.71
C PRO A 5 12.51 -20.59 -38.52
N ALA A 6 11.97 -19.78 -39.42
CA ALA A 6 12.03 -18.32 -39.44
C ALA A 6 11.08 -17.67 -38.40
N PRO A 7 11.39 -16.46 -37.91
CA PRO A 7 10.49 -15.71 -37.01
C PRO A 7 9.40 -14.94 -37.76
N LEU A 8 8.18 -15.01 -37.21
CA LEU A 8 6.99 -14.30 -37.66
C LEU A 8 7.15 -12.78 -37.48
N SER A 9 7.02 -12.05 -38.59
CA SER A 9 6.87 -10.60 -38.66
C SER A 9 5.42 -10.21 -38.37
N THR A 10 5.17 -9.40 -37.35
CA THR A 10 3.88 -8.74 -37.11
C THR A 10 3.93 -7.29 -37.61
N PRO A 11 2.88 -6.80 -38.29
CA PRO A 11 2.86 -5.44 -38.83
C PRO A 11 2.53 -4.39 -37.77
N ARG A 12 3.33 -3.32 -37.77
CA ARG A 12 3.11 -2.06 -37.03
C ARG A 12 1.79 -1.43 -37.46
N ARG A 13 0.84 -1.27 -36.53
CA ARG A 13 -0.30 -0.36 -36.68
C ARG A 13 0.16 1.07 -36.38
N SER A 14 -0.01 1.93 -37.38
CA SER A 14 0.26 3.37 -37.37
C SER A 14 -0.57 4.10 -36.31
N VAL A 15 0.06 5.05 -35.62
CA VAL A 15 -0.48 5.91 -34.54
C VAL A 15 -0.89 7.30 -35.04
N ASP A 16 -1.07 7.50 -36.33
CA ASP A 16 -1.43 8.78 -36.93
C ASP A 16 -2.87 8.73 -37.49
N ALA A 17 -3.85 9.24 -36.73
CA ALA A 17 -5.14 9.77 -37.23
C ALA A 17 -6.16 10.15 -36.12
N MET A 18 -5.79 10.84 -35.03
CA MET A 18 -6.77 11.39 -34.07
C MET A 18 -6.41 12.79 -33.54
N LEU A 19 -5.77 13.62 -34.37
CA LEU A 19 -5.50 15.04 -34.08
C LEU A 19 -6.05 15.89 -35.22
N ASP A 20 -7.38 15.99 -35.30
CA ASP A 20 -8.05 17.11 -35.98
C ASP A 20 -9.56 17.05 -35.71
N ALA A 21 -10.05 17.95 -34.86
CA ALA A 21 -11.41 18.52 -34.89
C ALA A 21 -11.75 19.27 -33.59
N MET A 22 -11.87 20.61 -33.73
CA MET A 22 -12.78 21.53 -33.00
C MET A 22 -12.39 21.82 -31.54
N ASP A 23 -11.89 22.97 -31.10
CA ASP A 23 -12.00 24.39 -31.51
C ASP A 23 -13.41 24.90 -31.80
N GLU A 24 -14.13 25.31 -30.74
CA GLU A 24 -15.02 26.48 -30.75
C GLU A 24 -15.14 27.07 -29.32
N PRO A 25 -14.74 28.34 -29.09
CA PRO A 25 -15.02 29.06 -27.84
C PRO A 25 -16.34 29.84 -27.91
N THR A 26 -17.30 29.51 -27.04
CA THR A 26 -18.54 30.28 -26.88
C THR A 26 -18.32 31.64 -26.18
N PRO A 27 -19.03 32.70 -26.60
CA PRO A 27 -18.78 34.08 -26.19
C PRO A 27 -19.40 34.49 -24.83
N VAL A 28 -18.69 35.42 -24.18
CA VAL A 28 -18.98 36.09 -22.91
C VAL A 28 -20.18 37.04 -23.02
N ALA A 29 -21.07 37.02 -22.03
CA ALA A 29 -22.16 38.00 -21.85
C ALA A 29 -21.90 38.95 -20.66
N PRO A 30 -22.46 40.18 -20.67
CA PRO A 30 -21.78 41.38 -20.18
C PRO A 30 -22.07 41.80 -18.74
N SER A 31 -21.05 42.45 -18.17
CA SER A 31 -21.01 43.15 -16.88
C SER A 31 -21.93 44.38 -16.88
N ARG A 32 -22.87 44.45 -15.92
CA ARG A 32 -23.70 45.65 -15.68
C ARG A 32 -22.99 46.62 -14.74
N LYS A 33 -22.60 47.77 -15.30
CA LYS A 33 -22.28 49.01 -14.58
C LYS A 33 -23.55 49.60 -13.95
N ARG A 34 -23.48 50.02 -12.69
CA ARG A 34 -24.33 51.09 -12.13
C ARG A 34 -23.45 52.14 -11.47
N THR A 35 -23.47 53.32 -12.07
CA THR A 35 -23.04 54.63 -11.55
C THR A 35 -24.05 55.11 -10.51
N HIS A 36 -23.62 55.43 -9.28
CA HIS A 36 -23.26 56.76 -8.75
C HIS A 36 -24.45 57.66 -8.37
N ALA A 37 -24.60 57.94 -7.07
CA ALA A 37 -25.14 59.21 -6.56
C ALA A 37 -24.71 59.38 -5.10
N SER A 38 -23.94 60.44 -4.87
CA SER A 38 -23.45 60.97 -3.60
C SER A 38 -24.46 61.98 -3.05
N VAL A 39 -24.89 61.86 -1.79
CA VAL A 39 -25.37 62.97 -0.93
C VAL A 39 -25.20 62.57 0.55
N ASP A 40 -24.35 63.29 1.28
CA ASP A 40 -24.31 63.45 2.75
C ASP A 40 -25.09 64.75 3.13
N PRO A 41 -25.35 65.14 4.41
CA PRO A 41 -25.29 64.43 5.71
C PRO A 41 -26.51 64.68 6.64
N ALA A 42 -26.50 63.99 7.79
CA ALA A 42 -27.05 64.37 9.11
C ALA A 42 -28.59 64.43 9.33
N SER A 43 -29.08 63.49 10.14
CA SER A 43 -30.12 63.72 11.14
C SER A 43 -30.07 62.61 12.19
N ASP A 44 -29.82 62.99 13.44
CA ASP A 44 -30.12 62.18 14.63
C ASP A 44 -31.60 61.83 14.65
N GLN A 45 -31.94 60.55 14.87
CA GLN A 45 -33.17 60.20 15.58
C GLN A 45 -33.10 58.78 16.14
N GLU A 46 -33.69 58.69 17.33
CA GLU A 46 -33.65 57.63 18.34
C GLU A 46 -34.30 56.31 17.90
N GLU A 47 -33.80 55.23 18.52
CA GLU A 47 -34.50 54.01 18.94
C GLU A 47 -35.69 53.53 18.08
N ASP A 48 -35.44 52.52 17.26
CA ASP A 48 -36.48 51.57 16.83
C ASP A 48 -35.91 50.14 16.87
N ASP A 49 -36.61 49.30 17.63
CA ASP A 49 -36.34 47.89 17.88
C ASP A 49 -35.93 47.11 16.61
N GLU A 50 -34.68 46.64 16.57
CA GLU A 50 -34.23 45.62 15.64
C GLU A 50 -34.93 44.29 15.95
N HIS A 51 -36.15 44.14 15.44
CA HIS A 51 -36.68 42.83 15.12
C HIS A 51 -35.77 42.20 14.06
N LEU A 52 -34.79 41.42 14.55
CA LEU A 52 -34.06 40.46 13.72
C LEU A 52 -35.08 39.70 12.89
N PRO A 53 -35.05 39.79 11.53
CA PRO A 53 -35.99 39.03 10.73
C PRO A 53 -35.73 37.56 11.04
N ALA A 54 -36.76 36.91 11.56
CA ALA A 54 -36.82 35.47 11.83
C ALA A 54 -36.76 34.63 10.54
N ASN A 55 -35.98 35.04 9.54
CA ASN A 55 -35.66 34.27 8.36
C ASN A 55 -34.43 33.39 8.64
N VAL A 56 -34.51 32.70 9.77
CA VAL A 56 -33.55 31.72 10.25
C VAL A 56 -33.92 30.41 9.56
N PHE A 57 -33.20 30.10 8.48
CA PHE A 57 -33.14 28.78 7.83
C PHE A 57 -34.47 28.15 7.34
N ASN A 58 -35.19 28.81 6.44
CA ASN A 58 -36.07 28.08 5.50
C ASN A 58 -35.22 27.41 4.39
N LEU A 59 -34.32 26.52 4.79
CA LEU A 59 -33.69 25.56 3.88
C LEU A 59 -34.75 24.51 3.55
N THR A 60 -35.52 24.74 2.48
CA THR A 60 -36.31 23.66 1.89
C THR A 60 -35.40 22.46 1.61
N PRO A 61 -35.88 21.22 1.78
CA PRO A 61 -35.06 20.01 1.62
C PRO A 61 -34.35 19.97 0.26
N ARG A 62 -34.94 20.59 -0.77
CA ARG A 62 -34.35 20.75 -2.11
C ARG A 62 -33.09 21.61 -2.14
N ASN A 63 -33.03 22.69 -1.35
CA ASN A 63 -31.86 23.57 -1.26
C ASN A 63 -30.70 22.89 -0.51
N VAL A 64 -31.02 22.07 0.51
CA VAL A 64 -30.02 21.26 1.22
C VAL A 64 -29.41 20.23 0.29
N VAL A 65 -30.23 19.49 -0.48
CA VAL A 65 -29.75 18.52 -1.46
C VAL A 65 -28.86 19.19 -2.52
N ALA A 66 -29.26 20.32 -3.08
CA ALA A 66 -28.43 21.06 -4.05
C ALA A 66 -27.10 21.56 -3.46
N MET A 67 -27.12 22.01 -2.19
CA MET A 67 -25.89 22.39 -1.47
C MET A 67 -24.97 21.18 -1.27
N LEU A 68 -25.53 20.03 -0.89
CA LEU A 68 -24.77 18.79 -0.68
C LEU A 68 -24.18 18.23 -1.98
N GLN A 69 -24.91 18.33 -3.10
CA GLN A 69 -24.40 17.97 -4.42
C GLN A 69 -23.20 18.83 -4.81
N ARG A 70 -23.31 20.17 -4.69
CA ARG A 70 -22.19 21.09 -4.95
C ARG A 70 -20.99 20.81 -4.05
N LEU A 71 -21.23 20.51 -2.77
CA LEU A 71 -20.18 20.16 -1.83
C LEU A 71 -19.54 18.80 -2.17
N GLY A 72 -20.36 17.84 -2.63
CA GLY A 72 -19.95 16.56 -3.19
C GLY A 72 -18.98 16.70 -4.37
N GLU A 73 -19.39 17.47 -5.36
CA GLU A 73 -18.63 17.77 -6.57
C GLU A 73 -17.31 18.48 -6.25
N SER A 74 -17.35 19.51 -5.40
CA SER A 74 -16.12 20.23 -4.97
C SER A 74 -15.09 19.32 -4.32
N LYS A 75 -15.55 18.25 -3.64
CA LYS A 75 -14.70 17.27 -2.96
C LYS A 75 -14.36 16.05 -3.80
N ARG A 76 -14.79 16.02 -5.08
CA ARG A 76 -14.58 14.90 -6.03
C ARG A 76 -15.12 13.57 -5.48
N LEU A 77 -16.27 13.62 -4.80
CA LEU A 77 -16.96 12.45 -4.28
C LEU A 77 -17.68 11.71 -5.42
N ARG A 78 -17.83 10.38 -5.29
CA ARG A 78 -18.63 9.58 -6.25
C ARG A 78 -20.11 9.87 -6.03
N VAL A 79 -20.93 9.73 -7.07
CA VAL A 79 -22.37 10.03 -7.03
C VAL A 79 -23.08 9.25 -5.92
N ASP A 80 -22.68 7.99 -5.70
CA ASP A 80 -23.24 7.14 -4.64
C ASP A 80 -22.97 7.71 -3.23
N GLN A 81 -21.78 8.25 -2.99
CA GLN A 81 -21.38 8.84 -1.70
C GLN A 81 -22.10 10.16 -1.39
N ILE A 82 -22.59 10.85 -2.43
CA ILE A 82 -23.35 12.09 -2.29
C ILE A 82 -24.78 11.78 -1.86
N ASN A 83 -25.35 10.70 -2.37
CA ASN A 83 -26.72 10.27 -2.06
C ASN A 83 -26.84 9.71 -0.63
N ASP A 84 -25.80 9.02 -0.13
CA ASP A 84 -25.73 8.52 1.24
C ASP A 84 -25.68 9.65 2.29
N GLY A 85 -25.27 10.86 1.87
CA GLY A 85 -25.13 12.02 2.74
C GLY A 85 -26.41 12.82 2.99
N ILE A 86 -27.60 12.39 2.57
CA ILE A 86 -28.83 13.21 2.67
C ILE A 86 -29.42 13.25 4.10
N CYS A 87 -28.83 12.54 5.06
CA CYS A 87 -29.27 12.48 6.46
C CYS A 87 -28.76 13.65 7.33
N GLU A 88 -29.35 13.81 8.52
CA GLU A 88 -28.87 14.72 9.57
C GLU A 88 -27.39 14.41 9.89
N GLY A 89 -26.50 15.39 9.68
CA GLY A 89 -25.04 15.16 9.74
C GLY A 89 -24.33 15.01 8.39
N ALA A 90 -25.04 15.22 7.28
CA ALA A 90 -24.54 15.21 5.89
C ALA A 90 -23.11 15.72 5.68
N LYS A 91 -22.80 16.93 6.18
CA LYS A 91 -21.49 17.57 6.01
C LYS A 91 -20.34 16.75 6.61
N MET A 92 -20.59 16.09 7.74
CA MET A 92 -19.61 15.23 8.41
C MET A 92 -19.39 13.94 7.61
N ILE A 93 -20.46 13.30 7.15
CA ILE A 93 -20.41 12.07 6.33
C ILE A 93 -19.67 12.34 5.01
N LEU A 94 -20.00 13.42 4.29
CA LEU A 94 -19.25 13.83 3.09
C LEU A 94 -17.78 14.15 3.40
N GLY A 95 -17.49 14.70 4.59
CA GLY A 95 -16.13 14.90 5.06
C GLY A 95 -15.36 13.59 5.24
N LEU A 96 -15.97 12.60 5.88
CA LEU A 96 -15.39 11.27 6.10
C LEU A 96 -15.15 10.55 4.77
N HIS A 97 -16.11 10.58 3.84
CA HIS A 97 -15.90 9.97 2.51
C HIS A 97 -14.78 10.65 1.73
N ALA A 98 -14.65 11.98 1.80
CA ALA A 98 -13.57 12.68 1.12
C ALA A 98 -12.21 12.34 1.72
N LEU A 99 -12.12 12.18 3.05
CA LEU A 99 -10.93 11.68 3.72
C LEU A 99 -10.61 10.24 3.32
N HIS A 100 -11.63 9.36 3.26
CA HIS A 100 -11.46 7.98 2.82
C HIS A 100 -10.94 7.90 1.39
N ASN A 101 -11.54 8.62 0.44
CA ASN A 101 -11.08 8.66 -0.95
C ASN A 101 -9.64 9.19 -1.07
N ARG A 102 -9.25 10.17 -0.24
CA ARG A 102 -7.86 10.66 -0.18
C ARG A 102 -6.91 9.61 0.40
N LEU A 103 -7.33 8.87 1.43
CA LEU A 103 -6.57 7.79 2.02
C LEU A 103 -6.37 6.66 1.00
N ASP A 104 -7.42 6.24 0.30
CA ASP A 104 -7.38 5.22 -0.74
C ASP A 104 -6.46 5.64 -1.89
N ALA A 105 -6.50 6.91 -2.30
CA ALA A 105 -5.59 7.44 -3.32
C ALA A 105 -4.12 7.39 -2.87
N LEU A 106 -3.85 7.71 -1.60
CA LEU A 106 -2.51 7.58 -1.01
C LEU A 106 -2.06 6.13 -0.90
N GLU A 107 -2.97 5.18 -0.67
CA GLU A 107 -2.65 3.75 -0.65
C GLU A 107 -2.41 3.20 -2.07
N THR A 108 -3.20 3.63 -3.05
CA THR A 108 -3.08 3.20 -4.45
C THR A 108 -1.76 3.67 -5.09
N GLY A 109 -1.23 4.81 -4.65
CA GLY A 109 0.05 5.35 -5.13
C GLY A 109 1.29 4.71 -4.51
N LYS A 110 1.15 3.84 -3.50
CA LYS A 110 2.32 3.21 -2.85
C LYS A 110 2.89 2.11 -3.75
N PRO A 111 4.22 2.04 -3.91
CA PRO A 111 4.84 0.94 -4.62
C PRO A 111 4.54 -0.39 -3.89
N PRO A 112 4.36 -1.51 -4.62
CA PRO A 112 4.16 -2.80 -4.00
C PRO A 112 5.31 -3.13 -3.04
N PHE A 113 4.96 -3.52 -1.81
CA PHE A 113 5.97 -3.94 -0.84
C PHE A 113 6.80 -5.09 -1.41
N THR A 114 8.11 -4.91 -1.35
CA THR A 114 9.14 -5.86 -1.72
C THR A 114 10.11 -5.95 -0.55
N VAL A 115 10.50 -7.17 -0.17
CA VAL A 115 11.46 -7.39 0.93
C VAL A 115 12.83 -6.87 0.49
N SER A 116 13.52 -6.11 1.34
CA SER A 116 14.84 -5.59 1.01
C SER A 116 15.88 -6.72 1.04
N LYS A 117 16.95 -6.59 0.24
CA LYS A 117 18.05 -7.57 0.23
C LYS A 117 18.70 -7.73 1.61
N ASP A 118 18.78 -6.64 2.36
CA ASP A 118 19.35 -6.66 3.72
C ASP A 118 18.45 -7.42 4.68
N THR A 119 17.12 -7.27 4.57
CA THR A 119 16.17 -8.11 5.31
C THR A 119 16.34 -9.58 4.94
N GLU A 120 16.52 -9.92 3.65
CA GLU A 120 16.73 -11.32 3.22
C GLU A 120 18.01 -11.93 3.78
N ILE A 121 19.12 -11.18 3.81
CA ILE A 121 20.38 -11.62 4.41
C ILE A 121 20.16 -11.94 5.89
N ASN A 122 19.51 -11.02 6.62
CA ASN A 122 19.21 -11.21 8.04
C ASN A 122 18.27 -12.41 8.26
N ILE A 123 17.23 -12.57 7.43
CA ILE A 123 16.33 -13.74 7.48
C ILE A 123 17.12 -15.03 7.34
N ASN A 124 18.03 -15.13 6.37
CA ASN A 124 18.85 -16.31 6.16
C ASN A 124 19.77 -16.58 7.34
N PHE A 125 20.41 -15.53 7.88
CA PHE A 125 21.28 -15.64 9.05
C PHE A 125 20.55 -16.19 10.28
N TYR A 126 19.40 -15.61 10.65
CA TYR A 126 18.63 -16.08 11.80
C TYR A 126 17.96 -17.43 11.55
N ALA A 127 17.51 -17.72 10.32
CA ALA A 127 16.99 -19.03 9.97
C ALA A 127 18.06 -20.13 10.15
N ALA A 128 19.31 -19.85 9.76
CA ALA A 128 20.43 -20.75 10.01
C ALA A 128 20.69 -20.95 11.50
N ALA A 129 20.70 -19.86 12.29
CA ALA A 129 20.88 -19.92 13.74
C ALA A 129 19.78 -20.76 14.43
N ILE A 130 18.52 -20.65 13.99
CA ILE A 130 17.40 -21.45 14.52
C ILE A 130 17.55 -22.92 14.13
N LEU A 131 17.93 -23.23 12.89
CA LEU A 131 18.08 -24.61 12.42
C LEU A 131 19.29 -25.33 13.03
N LEU A 132 20.33 -24.60 13.41
CA LEU A 132 21.56 -25.14 14.01
C LEU A 132 21.58 -25.02 15.54
N SER A 133 20.48 -24.52 16.12
CA SER A 133 20.30 -24.45 17.58
C SER A 133 20.22 -25.84 18.21
N THR A 134 20.75 -25.95 19.43
CA THR A 134 20.67 -27.17 20.26
C THR A 134 19.23 -27.57 20.59
N LYS A 135 18.28 -26.63 20.50
CA LYS A 135 16.85 -26.85 20.74
C LYS A 135 16.06 -27.20 19.48
N LEU A 136 16.72 -27.68 18.42
CA LEU A 136 16.05 -28.04 17.15
C LEU A 136 14.87 -29.01 17.35
N GLY A 137 14.97 -29.94 18.30
CA GLY A 137 13.89 -30.89 18.62
C GLY A 137 12.60 -30.24 19.12
N ALA A 138 12.69 -29.04 19.71
CA ALA A 138 11.54 -28.26 20.15
C ALA A 138 10.87 -27.49 18.98
N TYR A 139 11.57 -27.33 17.85
CA TYR A 139 11.11 -26.56 16.71
C TYR A 139 10.36 -27.43 15.69
N LYS A 140 9.20 -27.96 16.11
CA LYS A 140 8.31 -28.74 15.23
C LYS A 140 7.25 -27.84 14.60
N GLY A 141 6.83 -28.18 13.37
CA GLY A 141 5.76 -27.49 12.66
C GLY A 141 6.08 -26.00 12.39
N SER A 142 5.20 -25.11 12.83
CA SER A 142 5.32 -23.66 12.63
C SER A 142 6.13 -22.92 13.70
N VAL A 143 6.62 -23.61 14.74
CA VAL A 143 7.28 -22.96 15.89
C VAL A 143 8.54 -22.19 15.48
N ALA A 144 9.45 -22.80 14.70
CA ALA A 144 10.65 -22.11 14.21
C ALA A 144 10.32 -20.86 13.38
N LYS A 145 9.28 -20.95 12.54
CA LYS A 145 8.81 -19.85 11.71
C LYS A 145 8.32 -18.70 12.59
N ASN A 146 7.51 -19.00 13.60
CA ASN A 146 6.97 -18.00 14.50
C ASN A 146 8.08 -17.30 15.29
N ILE A 147 9.06 -18.04 15.82
CA ILE A 147 10.23 -17.47 16.50
C ILE A 147 10.99 -16.51 15.58
N LEU A 148 11.23 -16.89 14.32
CA LEU A 148 11.91 -16.01 13.38
C LEU A 148 11.08 -14.75 13.09
N LEU A 149 9.76 -14.90 12.88
CA LEU A 149 8.87 -13.75 12.68
C LEU A 149 8.88 -12.83 13.91
N ASP A 150 8.90 -13.36 15.12
CA ASP A 150 8.98 -12.55 16.35
C ASP A 150 10.31 -11.78 16.43
N ILE A 151 11.44 -12.41 16.06
CA ILE A 151 12.74 -11.72 15.96
C ILE A 151 12.68 -10.58 14.93
N LEU A 152 12.09 -10.82 13.76
CA LEU A 152 11.94 -9.79 12.72
C LEU A 152 11.06 -8.63 13.18
N LYS A 153 9.99 -8.90 13.95
CA LYS A 153 9.10 -7.89 14.52
C LYS A 153 9.81 -7.00 15.55
N VAL A 154 10.66 -7.58 16.38
CA VAL A 154 11.42 -6.86 17.41
C VAL A 154 12.52 -6.00 16.78
N ASN A 155 13.30 -6.56 15.84
CA ASN A 155 14.47 -5.88 15.29
C ASN A 155 14.16 -4.93 14.12
N ARG A 156 13.03 -5.11 13.43
CA ARG A 156 12.56 -4.25 12.33
C ARG A 156 13.62 -3.90 11.29
N PHE A 157 14.26 -4.91 10.69
CA PHE A 157 15.20 -4.79 9.57
C PHE A 157 14.55 -4.19 8.32
N ASP A 158 14.40 -2.86 8.27
CA ASP A 158 13.77 -2.07 7.20
C ASP A 158 12.31 -2.42 6.90
N LEU A 159 11.64 -3.11 7.82
CA LEU A 159 10.23 -3.43 7.68
C LEU A 159 9.37 -2.18 7.90
N PRO A 160 8.38 -1.92 7.04
CA PRO A 160 7.47 -0.79 7.23
C PRO A 160 6.71 -0.95 8.56
N PRO A 161 6.44 0.16 9.26
CA PRO A 161 5.71 0.13 10.52
C PRO A 161 4.33 -0.47 10.29
N ASN A 162 3.91 -1.36 11.19
CA ASN A 162 2.60 -2.02 11.16
C ASN A 162 2.36 -2.93 9.94
N ILE A 163 3.39 -3.52 9.32
CA ILE A 163 3.23 -4.49 8.22
C ILE A 163 2.24 -5.63 8.57
N GLU A 164 2.13 -5.98 9.85
CA GLU A 164 1.21 -7.01 10.35
C GLU A 164 -0.27 -6.69 10.11
N ARG A 165 -0.62 -5.40 9.98
CA ARG A 165 -1.99 -4.97 9.68
C ARG A 165 -2.34 -5.15 8.21
N HIS A 166 -1.34 -5.31 7.34
CA HIS A 166 -1.50 -5.50 5.91
C HIS A 166 -1.25 -6.97 5.56
N PRO A 167 -2.30 -7.83 5.55
CA PRO A 167 -2.13 -9.28 5.42
C PRO A 167 -1.45 -9.68 4.11
N ALA A 168 -1.67 -8.94 3.03
CA ALA A 168 -1.05 -9.20 1.73
C ALA A 168 0.48 -9.03 1.77
N ASP A 169 0.97 -7.97 2.41
CA ASP A 169 2.40 -7.69 2.50
C ASP A 169 3.08 -8.56 3.55
N TYR A 170 2.39 -8.82 4.67
CA TYR A 170 2.85 -9.78 5.67
C TYR A 170 2.96 -11.20 5.10
N ALA A 171 2.03 -11.61 4.22
CA ALA A 171 2.09 -12.91 3.56
C ALA A 171 3.34 -13.06 2.68
N LYS A 172 3.77 -12.00 1.98
CA LYS A 172 5.03 -12.00 1.22
C LYS A 172 6.24 -12.23 2.12
N LEU A 173 6.31 -11.54 3.26
CA LEU A 173 7.37 -11.74 4.24
C LEU A 173 7.39 -13.18 4.77
N VAL A 174 6.21 -13.72 5.11
CA VAL A 174 6.07 -15.10 5.58
C VAL A 174 6.54 -16.11 4.51
N ALA A 175 6.24 -15.85 3.24
CA ALA A 175 6.68 -16.68 2.12
C ALA A 175 8.22 -16.70 2.00
N VAL A 176 8.87 -15.53 2.06
CA VAL A 176 10.34 -15.42 2.03
C VAL A 176 10.98 -16.17 3.20
N VAL A 177 10.41 -16.03 4.40
CA VAL A 177 10.88 -16.78 5.58
C VAL A 177 10.74 -18.29 5.39
N GLN A 178 9.61 -18.77 4.86
CA GLN A 178 9.39 -20.19 4.59
C GLN A 178 10.35 -20.74 3.52
N GLU A 179 10.60 -19.95 2.49
CA GLU A 179 11.56 -20.29 1.44
C GLU A 179 12.97 -20.41 2.03
N ALA A 180 13.42 -19.43 2.82
CA ALA A 180 14.72 -19.44 3.48
C ALA A 180 14.93 -20.72 4.33
N PHE A 181 13.94 -21.09 5.15
CA PHE A 181 13.99 -22.35 5.92
C PHE A 181 14.07 -23.59 5.02
N THR A 182 13.34 -23.59 3.90
CA THR A 182 13.34 -24.71 2.95
C THR A 182 14.69 -24.87 2.26
N GLN A 183 15.25 -23.77 1.77
CA GLN A 183 16.57 -23.75 1.12
C GLN A 183 17.67 -24.17 2.10
N LEU A 184 17.68 -23.60 3.32
CA LEU A 184 18.66 -23.96 4.34
C LEU A 184 18.57 -25.43 4.76
N ARG A 185 17.36 -25.95 5.00
CA ARG A 185 17.18 -27.39 5.27
C ARG A 185 17.70 -28.24 4.12
N SER A 186 17.48 -27.84 2.88
CA SER A 186 18.05 -28.56 1.73
C SER A 186 19.58 -28.52 1.72
N LYS A 187 20.19 -27.36 1.99
CA LYS A 187 21.65 -27.21 2.06
C LYS A 187 22.25 -28.09 3.18
N ILE A 188 21.68 -28.02 4.39
CA ILE A 188 22.10 -28.85 5.55
C ILE A 188 22.02 -30.34 5.20
N LYS A 189 20.89 -30.81 4.66
CA LYS A 189 20.73 -32.22 4.26
C LYS A 189 21.78 -32.66 3.23
N LYS A 190 22.07 -31.81 2.24
CA LYS A 190 23.10 -32.11 1.23
C LYS A 190 24.50 -32.17 1.83
N ALA A 191 24.84 -31.24 2.72
CA ALA A 191 26.12 -31.22 3.44
C ALA A 191 26.31 -32.49 4.29
N LEU A 192 25.28 -32.87 5.06
CA LEU A 192 25.29 -34.11 5.84
C LEU A 192 25.38 -35.36 4.95
N ALA A 193 24.63 -35.42 3.86
CA ALA A 193 24.71 -36.54 2.93
C ALA A 193 26.10 -36.67 2.29
N ALA A 194 26.77 -35.56 2.00
CA ALA A 194 28.14 -35.55 1.48
C ALA A 194 29.14 -36.07 2.53
N SER A 195 29.02 -35.63 3.78
CA SER A 195 29.92 -36.08 4.86
C SER A 195 29.80 -37.58 5.13
N PHE A 196 28.59 -38.16 5.03
CA PHE A 196 28.41 -39.60 5.13
C PHE A 196 28.98 -40.40 3.96
N LYS A 197 28.95 -39.86 2.73
CA LYS A 197 29.48 -40.55 1.54
C LYS A 197 31.00 -40.67 1.57
N VAL A 198 31.70 -39.64 2.07
CA VAL A 198 33.17 -39.67 2.25
C VAL A 198 33.59 -40.77 3.23
N ASN A 199 32.73 -41.11 4.21
CA ASN A 199 33.00 -42.13 5.23
C ASN A 199 32.78 -43.59 4.79
N LYS A 200 32.36 -43.88 3.55
CA LYS A 200 32.23 -45.27 3.05
C LYS A 200 33.54 -45.91 2.56
N GLN A 201 34.66 -45.18 2.58
CA GLN A 201 35.98 -45.76 2.34
C GLN A 201 36.59 -46.29 3.65
N PRO A 202 37.11 -47.53 3.70
CA PRO A 202 37.69 -48.11 4.91
C PRO A 202 38.87 -47.25 5.40
N ALA A 203 38.96 -47.13 6.73
CA ALA A 203 39.72 -46.12 7.47
C ALA A 203 41.24 -46.06 7.15
N PRO A 204 41.89 -44.93 7.48
CA PRO A 204 42.65 -44.96 8.74
C PRO A 204 42.51 -43.69 9.60
N SER A 205 42.62 -43.90 10.92
CA SER A 205 42.94 -42.95 12.01
C SER A 205 42.28 -41.55 12.02
N ALA A 206 41.44 -41.31 13.03
CA ALA A 206 41.06 -39.98 13.54
C ALA A 206 40.50 -38.99 12.50
N ARG A 207 39.52 -39.41 11.69
CA ARG A 207 38.84 -38.52 10.75
C ARG A 207 37.98 -37.52 11.53
N GLU A 208 38.25 -36.23 11.35
CA GLU A 208 37.43 -35.12 11.84
C GLU A 208 35.98 -35.32 11.37
N HIS A 209 35.10 -35.66 12.31
CA HIS A 209 33.67 -35.57 12.08
C HIS A 209 33.36 -34.09 11.86
N GLN A 210 32.68 -33.75 10.76
CA GLN A 210 32.18 -32.39 10.53
C GLN A 210 31.40 -31.95 11.76
N ASN A 211 31.94 -30.95 12.47
CA ASN A 211 31.30 -30.43 13.66
C ASN A 211 30.20 -29.44 13.25
N ILE A 212 29.27 -29.18 14.18
CA ILE A 212 28.22 -28.17 13.99
C ILE A 212 28.82 -26.80 13.60
N PHE A 213 30.02 -26.51 14.10
CA PHE A 213 30.79 -25.31 13.80
C PHE A 213 31.23 -25.23 12.33
N ASP A 214 31.65 -26.34 11.73
CA ASP A 214 32.04 -26.40 10.32
C ASP A 214 30.81 -26.25 9.41
N LEU A 215 29.67 -26.80 9.83
CA LEU A 215 28.40 -26.59 9.11
C LEU A 215 27.99 -25.12 9.12
N THR A 216 28.11 -24.42 10.25
CA THR A 216 27.76 -22.99 10.32
C THR A 216 28.60 -22.13 9.37
N THR A 217 29.91 -22.36 9.27
CA THR A 217 30.81 -21.56 8.40
C THR A 217 30.60 -21.80 6.90
N HIS A 218 30.10 -22.97 6.50
CA HIS A 218 29.86 -23.28 5.10
C HIS A 218 28.43 -22.97 4.61
N LEU A 219 27.50 -22.65 5.51
CA LEU A 219 26.08 -22.43 5.18
C LEU A 219 25.65 -20.97 5.09
N VAL A 220 26.33 -20.09 5.83
CA VAL A 220 26.12 -18.63 5.89
C VAL A 220 27.02 -17.96 4.87
#